data_AF-A0A2V8M5X3-F1
#
_entry.id   AF-A0A2V8M5X3-F1
#
_cell.length_a   1.000
_cell.length_b   1.000
_cell.length_c   1.000
_cell.angle_alpha   90.00
_cell.angle_beta   90.00
_cell.angle_gamma   90.00
#
_symmetry.space_group_name_H-M   'P 1'
#
loop_
_entity.id
_entity.type
_entity.pdbx_description
1 polymer ?
#
loop_
_entity_poly.entity_id
_entity_poly.type
_entity_poly.pdbx_seq_one_letter_code
_entity_poly.pdbx_strand_id
1 'polypeptide(L)'
;MKRTATALLLAALITPAVYAEDKLFWTLAVGTQVATIYDLQSTRSVFRRCPSCYEANPIMRPFAPSPPAAFGAALSLSGVSVYGSYQLKKRGIRWWWVPLAAPIAAHTAAGLSNRRIR
;
A
#
# COMPACT_ATOMS: atom_id res chain seq x y z
N MET A 1 15.02 -43.64 14.72
CA MET A 1 14.28 -43.53 13.45
C MET A 1 12.96 -42.75 13.51
N LYS A 2 12.20 -42.72 14.62
CA LYS A 2 10.92 -41.96 14.66
C LYS A 2 11.08 -40.43 14.72
N ARG A 3 12.16 -39.91 15.34
CA ARG A 3 12.40 -38.47 15.51
C ARG A 3 12.79 -37.72 14.22
N THR A 4 13.41 -38.41 13.26
CA THR A 4 13.84 -37.83 11.98
C THR A 4 12.67 -37.57 11.03
N ALA A 5 11.68 -38.46 11.02
CA ALA A 5 10.47 -38.30 10.19
C ALA A 5 9.63 -37.09 10.61
N THR A 6 9.52 -36.81 11.91
CA THR A 6 8.75 -35.67 12.45
C THR A 6 9.41 -34.33 12.10
N ALA A 7 10.74 -34.24 12.16
CA ALA A 7 11.49 -33.02 11.83
C ALA A 7 11.38 -32.66 10.33
N LEU A 8 11.39 -33.66 9.44
CA LEU A 8 11.21 -33.49 7.99
C LEU A 8 9.80 -33.00 7.63
N LEU A 9 8.76 -33.52 8.30
CA LEU A 9 7.38 -33.06 8.11
C LEU A 9 7.17 -31.60 8.56
N LEU A 10 7.77 -31.20 9.69
CA LEU A 10 7.76 -29.81 10.16
C LEU A 10 8.49 -28.87 9.18
N ALA A 11 9.65 -29.26 8.67
CA ALA A 11 10.40 -28.46 7.71
C ALA A 11 9.65 -28.27 6.38
N ALA A 12 8.94 -29.30 5.91
CA ALA A 12 8.13 -29.27 4.69
C ALA A 12 6.88 -28.37 4.81
N LEU A 13 6.37 -28.14 6.03
CA LEU A 13 5.22 -27.27 6.28
C LEU A 13 5.61 -25.81 6.55
N ILE A 14 6.77 -25.58 7.17
CA ILE A 14 7.23 -24.23 7.54
C ILE A 14 7.74 -23.46 6.30
N THR A 15 8.47 -24.12 5.42
CA THR A 15 9.04 -23.49 4.23
C THR A 15 8.01 -22.85 3.29
N PRO A 16 6.94 -23.54 2.82
CA PRO A 16 5.94 -22.92 1.94
C PRO A 16 5.18 -21.79 2.63
N ALA A 17 4.96 -21.85 3.94
CA ALA A 17 4.31 -20.79 4.70
C ALA A 17 5.15 -19.50 4.72
N VAL A 18 6.46 -19.60 4.97
CA VAL A 18 7.37 -18.44 4.93
C VAL A 18 7.43 -17.85 3.51
N TYR A 19 7.56 -18.69 2.47
CA TYR A 19 7.55 -18.22 1.08
C TYR A 19 6.22 -17.54 0.68
N ALA A 20 5.07 -18.07 1.13
CA ALA A 20 3.76 -17.47 0.85
C ALA A 20 3.57 -16.13 1.56
N GLU A 21 4.03 -16.00 2.80
CA GLU A 21 4.00 -14.73 3.54
C GLU A 21 4.87 -13.65 2.88
N ASP A 22 6.00 -14.03 2.29
CA ASP A 22 6.86 -13.09 1.55
C ASP A 22 6.21 -12.63 0.25
N LYS A 23 5.50 -13.52 -0.45
CA LYS A 23 4.69 -13.13 -1.62
C LYS A 23 3.59 -12.16 -1.24
N LEU A 24 2.81 -12.46 -0.19
CA LEU A 24 1.72 -11.59 0.25
C LEU A 24 2.23 -10.19 0.64
N PHE A 25 3.35 -10.12 1.38
CA PHE A 25 3.97 -8.84 1.73
C PHE A 25 4.30 -8.01 0.47
N TRP A 26 4.98 -8.60 -0.51
CA TRP A 26 5.34 -7.88 -1.73
C TRP A 26 4.14 -7.54 -2.60
N THR A 27 3.12 -8.40 -2.67
CA THR A 27 1.85 -8.10 -3.36
C THR A 27 1.19 -6.87 -2.74
N LEU A 28 1.10 -6.80 -1.42
CA LEU A 28 0.51 -5.65 -0.72
C LEU A 28 1.38 -4.39 -0.84
N ALA A 29 2.71 -4.53 -0.79
CA ALA A 29 3.62 -3.39 -0.95
C ALA A 29 3.51 -2.78 -2.36
N VAL A 30 3.56 -3.59 -3.41
CA VAL A 30 3.36 -3.15 -4.80
C VAL A 30 1.95 -2.59 -4.98
N GLY A 31 0.94 -3.28 -4.47
CA GLY A 31 -0.45 -2.82 -4.54
C GLY A 31 -0.65 -1.44 -3.92
N THR A 32 0.02 -1.16 -2.79
CA THR A 32 0.00 0.15 -2.13
C THR A 32 0.57 1.24 -3.04
N GLN A 33 1.72 0.99 -3.68
CA GLN A 33 2.33 1.96 -4.60
C GLN A 33 1.44 2.20 -5.82
N VAL A 34 0.88 1.14 -6.41
CA VAL A 34 -0.01 1.24 -7.58
C VAL A 34 -1.29 2.01 -7.25
N ALA A 35 -1.93 1.70 -6.12
CA ALA A 35 -3.13 2.41 -5.67
C ALA A 35 -2.85 3.90 -5.45
N THR A 36 -1.72 4.22 -4.81
CA THR A 36 -1.26 5.61 -4.60
C THR A 36 -1.07 6.36 -5.92
N ILE A 37 -0.42 5.74 -6.90
CA ILE A 37 -0.24 6.33 -8.24
C ILE A 37 -1.59 6.54 -8.92
N TYR A 38 -2.50 5.57 -8.83
CA TYR A 38 -3.83 5.68 -9.40
C TYR A 38 -4.62 6.87 -8.81
N ASP A 39 -4.60 7.02 -7.48
CA ASP A 39 -5.20 8.16 -6.79
C ASP A 39 -4.62 9.48 -7.31
N LEU A 40 -3.29 9.65 -7.27
CA LEU A 40 -2.61 10.86 -7.76
C LEU A 40 -2.93 11.19 -9.22
N GLN A 41 -2.93 10.19 -10.10
CA GLN A 41 -3.23 10.40 -11.51
C GLN A 41 -4.69 10.84 -11.70
N SER A 42 -5.62 10.24 -10.96
CA SER A 42 -7.03 10.60 -11.00
C SER A 42 -7.28 12.00 -10.43
N THR A 43 -6.62 12.40 -9.33
CA THR A 43 -6.67 13.76 -8.77
C THR A 43 -6.15 14.79 -9.77
N ARG A 44 -5.01 14.50 -10.43
CA ARG A 44 -4.48 15.38 -11.49
C ARG A 44 -5.44 15.50 -12.67
N SER A 45 -6.12 14.40 -13.04
CA SER A 45 -7.15 14.45 -14.08
C SER A 45 -8.30 15.35 -13.67
N VAL A 46 -8.77 15.31 -12.41
CA VAL A 46 -9.80 16.20 -11.87
C VAL A 46 -9.37 17.67 -11.95
N PHE A 47 -8.17 18.04 -11.49
CA PHE A 47 -7.73 19.44 -11.54
C PHE A 47 -7.58 20.01 -12.96
N ARG A 48 -7.38 19.15 -13.97
CA ARG A 48 -7.35 19.59 -15.37
C ARG A 48 -8.73 19.92 -15.93
N ARG A 49 -9.80 19.33 -15.39
CA ARG A 49 -11.18 19.46 -15.91
C ARG A 49 -12.11 20.28 -15.01
N CYS A 50 -11.80 20.39 -13.72
CA CYS A 50 -12.58 21.14 -12.74
C CYS A 50 -11.69 22.19 -12.04
N PRO A 51 -11.65 23.44 -12.55
CA PRO A 51 -10.83 24.52 -11.96
C PRO A 51 -11.26 24.95 -10.56
N SER A 52 -12.51 24.71 -10.18
CA SER A 52 -13.05 25.01 -8.85
C SER A 52 -12.85 23.88 -7.83
N CYS A 53 -12.38 22.71 -8.28
CA CYS A 53 -12.13 21.57 -7.40
C CYS A 53 -10.83 21.77 -6.62
N TYR A 54 -10.80 21.22 -5.40
CA TYR A 54 -9.62 21.23 -4.53
C TYR A 54 -9.40 19.85 -3.92
N GLU A 55 -8.17 19.61 -3.44
CA GLU A 55 -7.83 18.36 -2.73
C GLU A 55 -8.51 18.33 -1.37
N ALA A 56 -9.44 17.40 -1.17
CA ALA A 56 -10.20 17.28 0.06
C ALA A 56 -9.33 16.75 1.22
N ASN A 57 -8.35 15.89 0.94
CA ASN A 57 -7.45 15.35 1.93
C ASN A 57 -6.54 16.44 2.51
N PRO A 58 -6.67 16.81 3.80
CA PRO A 58 -5.89 17.90 4.39
C PRO A 58 -4.39 17.60 4.41
N ILE A 59 -3.98 16.33 4.44
CA ILE A 59 -2.57 15.92 4.38
C ILE A 59 -2.00 16.21 2.99
N MET A 60 -2.76 15.93 1.93
CA MET A 60 -2.30 16.08 0.55
C MET A 60 -2.54 17.48 -0.03
N ARG A 61 -3.47 18.25 0.54
CA ARG A 61 -3.85 19.58 0.04
C ARG A 61 -2.69 20.55 -0.17
N PRO A 62 -1.68 20.66 0.73
CA PRO A 62 -0.54 21.55 0.51
C PRO A 62 0.31 21.17 -0.69
N PHE A 63 0.30 19.89 -1.09
CA PHE A 63 1.13 19.37 -2.17
C PHE A 63 0.39 19.29 -3.51
N ALA A 64 -0.95 19.26 -3.46
CA ALA A 64 -1.84 19.12 -4.61
C ALA A 64 -1.57 20.08 -5.79
N PRO A 65 -1.20 21.37 -5.59
CA PRO A 65 -0.93 22.29 -6.70
C PRO A 65 0.29 21.92 -7.55
N SER A 66 1.24 21.16 -7.01
CA SER A 66 2.50 20.81 -7.69
C SER A 66 2.57 19.30 -7.88
N PRO A 67 2.48 18.77 -9.11
CA PRO A 67 2.56 17.32 -9.32
C PRO A 67 3.84 16.70 -8.75
N PRO A 68 5.04 17.26 -8.93
CA PRO A 68 6.24 16.72 -8.27
C PRO A 68 6.11 16.67 -6.74
N ALA A 69 5.54 17.72 -6.12
CA ALA A 69 5.35 17.75 -4.67
C ALA A 69 4.33 16.70 -4.20
N ALA A 70 3.21 16.55 -4.91
CA ALA A 70 2.17 15.56 -4.60
C ALA A 70 2.71 14.13 -4.72
N PHE A 71 3.43 13.81 -5.79
CA PHE A 71 4.08 12.51 -5.96
C PHE A 71 5.13 12.25 -4.88
N GLY A 72 5.98 13.25 -4.60
CA GLY A 72 7.00 13.14 -3.56
C GLY A 72 6.38 12.83 -2.20
N ALA A 73 5.41 13.63 -1.75
CA ALA A 73 4.74 13.44 -0.47
C ALA A 73 4.06 12.08 -0.36
N ALA A 74 3.23 11.71 -1.35
CA ALA A 74 2.44 10.48 -1.30
C ALA A 74 3.30 9.21 -1.38
N LEU A 75 4.32 9.19 -2.25
CA LEU A 75 5.22 8.03 -2.37
C LEU A 75 6.13 7.89 -1.14
N SER A 76 6.56 9.00 -0.53
CA SER A 76 7.29 8.95 0.75
C SER A 76 6.42 8.39 1.87
N LEU A 77 5.18 8.85 2.01
CA LEU A 77 4.23 8.31 3.01
C LEU A 77 3.94 6.82 2.78
N SER A 78 3.77 6.42 1.52
CA SER A 78 3.56 5.00 1.17
C SER A 78 4.80 4.17 1.49
N GLY A 79 6.00 4.68 1.22
CA GLY A 79 7.27 4.06 1.60
C GLY A 79 7.42 3.88 3.12
N VAL A 80 7.02 4.88 3.91
CA VAL A 80 6.94 4.75 5.39
C VAL A 80 5.98 3.63 5.78
N SER A 81 4.84 3.51 5.10
CA SER A 81 3.89 2.43 5.36
C SER A 81 4.45 1.04 5.05
N VAL A 82 5.16 0.89 3.93
CA VAL A 82 5.86 -0.34 3.55
C VAL A 82 6.93 -0.71 4.57
N TYR A 83 7.76 0.26 4.97
CA TYR A 83 8.78 0.04 5.99
C TYR A 83 8.17 -0.34 7.34
N GLY A 84 7.13 0.37 7.79
CA GLY A 84 6.43 0.07 9.03
C GLY A 84 5.84 -1.33 9.03
N SER A 85 5.17 -1.71 7.93
CA SER A 85 4.62 -3.05 7.73
C SER A 85 5.71 -4.12 7.81
N TYR A 86 6.87 -3.89 7.17
CA TYR A 86 8.01 -4.80 7.24
C TYR A 86 8.52 -5.00 8.68
N GLN A 87 8.64 -3.92 9.45
CA GLN A 87 9.07 -3.99 10.85
C GLN A 87 8.06 -4.77 11.72
N LEU A 88 6.75 -4.54 11.52
CA LEU A 88 5.70 -5.29 12.20
C LEU A 88 5.74 -6.78 11.86
N LYS A 89 5.94 -7.12 10.58
CA LYS A 89 6.06 -8.50 10.12
C LYS A 89 7.26 -9.18 10.75
N LYS A 90 8.43 -8.52 10.76
CA LYS A 90 9.64 -9.04 11.43
C LYS A 90 9.45 -9.31 12.92
N ARG A 91 8.62 -8.54 13.60
CA ARG A 91 8.28 -8.71 15.02
C ARG A 91 7.17 -9.74 15.28
N GLY A 92 6.65 -10.40 14.24
CA GLY A 92 5.56 -11.37 14.37
C GLY A 92 4.20 -10.77 14.73
N ILE A 93 4.01 -9.47 14.51
CA ILE A 93 2.76 -8.78 14.85
C ILE A 93 1.68 -9.19 13.83
N ARG A 94 0.59 -9.84 14.30
CA ARG A 94 -0.46 -10.44 13.44
C ARG A 94 -1.14 -9.48 12.46
N TRP A 95 -1.10 -8.18 12.73
CA TRP A 95 -1.71 -7.13 11.92
C TRP A 95 -0.68 -6.33 11.09
N TRP A 96 0.48 -6.93 10.81
CA TRP A 96 1.54 -6.32 9.99
C TRP A 96 1.07 -5.86 8.61
N TRP A 97 0.03 -6.49 8.05
CA TRP A 97 -0.51 -6.18 6.72
C TRP A 97 -1.38 -4.92 6.69
N VAL A 98 -1.88 -4.45 7.84
CA VAL A 98 -2.83 -3.34 7.93
C VAL A 98 -2.27 -2.03 7.32
N PRO A 99 -1.01 -1.62 7.59
CA PRO A 99 -0.44 -0.43 6.97
C PRO A 99 -0.32 -0.51 5.44
N LEU A 100 -0.43 -1.69 4.81
CA LEU A 100 -0.44 -1.81 3.35
C LEU A 100 -1.86 -1.88 2.80
N ALA A 101 -2.71 -2.73 3.40
CA ALA A 101 -4.07 -2.92 2.91
C ALA A 101 -4.96 -1.68 3.08
N ALA A 102 -4.80 -0.94 4.18
CA ALA A 102 -5.62 0.24 4.43
C ALA A 102 -5.37 1.36 3.39
N PRO A 103 -4.12 1.74 3.05
CA PRO A 103 -3.86 2.67 1.95
C PRO A 103 -4.37 2.17 0.59
N ILE A 104 -4.27 0.87 0.28
CA ILE A 104 -4.83 0.33 -0.98
C ILE A 104 -6.32 0.65 -1.07
N ALA A 105 -7.09 0.35 -0.02
CA ALA A 105 -8.52 0.62 0.02
C ALA A 105 -8.82 2.12 -0.11
N ALA A 106 -8.14 2.96 0.68
CA ALA A 106 -8.34 4.40 0.69
C ALA A 106 -8.03 5.05 -0.67
N HIS A 107 -6.87 4.76 -1.26
CA HIS A 107 -6.45 5.33 -2.54
C HIS A 107 -7.30 4.80 -3.71
N THR A 108 -7.72 3.53 -3.67
CA THR A 108 -8.62 2.99 -4.70
C THR A 108 -9.98 3.68 -4.64
N ALA A 109 -10.55 3.85 -3.43
CA ALA A 109 -11.81 4.56 -3.24
C ALA A 109 -11.72 6.03 -3.67
N ALA A 110 -10.65 6.73 -3.30
CA ALA A 110 -10.39 8.10 -3.73
C ALA A 110 -10.31 8.19 -5.26
N GLY A 111 -9.54 7.31 -5.91
CA GLY A 111 -9.43 7.31 -7.36
C GLY A 111 -10.74 6.98 -8.09
N LEU A 112 -11.56 6.08 -7.54
CA LEU A 112 -12.91 5.81 -8.06
C LEU A 112 -13.85 7.01 -7.88
N SER A 113 -13.75 7.72 -6.74
CA SER A 113 -14.50 8.95 -6.49
C SER A 113 -14.10 10.06 -7.47
N ASN A 114 -12.80 10.25 -7.67
CA ASN A 114 -12.24 11.24 -8.59
C ASN A 114 -12.76 11.05 -10.02
N ARG A 115 -12.92 9.80 -10.49
CA ARG A 115 -13.49 9.52 -11.83
C ARG A 115 -14.91 10.05 -12.02
N ARG A 116 -15.70 10.19 -10.95
CA ARG A 116 -17.11 10.63 -11.00
C ARG A 116 -17.26 12.16 -11.04
N ILE A 117 -16.24 12.90 -10.61
CA ILE A 117 -16.20 14.36 -10.70
C ILE A 117 -16.11 14.74 -12.18
N ARG A 118 -16.88 15.72 -12.66
CA ARG A 118 -16.86 16.16 -14.06
C ARG A 118 -16.15 17.50 -14.19
#